data_AF-A0A172ZLV9-F1
#
_entry.id   AF-A0A172ZLV9-F1
#
_cell.length_a   1.000
_cell.length_b   1.000
_cell.length_c   1.000
_cell.angle_alpha   90.00
_cell.angle_beta   90.00
_cell.angle_gamma   90.00
#
_symmetry.space_group_name_H-M   'P 1'
#
loop_
_entity.id
_entity.type
_entity.pdbx_description
1 polymer ?
#
loop_
_entity_poly.entity_id
_entity_poly.type
_entity_poly.pdbx_seq_one_letter_code
_entity_poly.pdbx_strand_id
1 'polypeptide(L)'
;MHHNGETRYVMEIDEILPVDIPSENTFRYETLDSSGVIGGGFAVLNNIPVTADGRSAFEARFMNRARKVEDEPGFVGIRVLRPLDDDTYVILTLWDAEENFTAWQESQAYSHAHRKRKTEEGIDVQQPSIFPRPSFVKTYVIEN
;
A
#
# COMPACT_ATOMS: atom_id res chain seq x y z
N MET A 1 6.60 -3.66 -14.40
CA MET A 1 6.86 -4.40 -13.14
C MET A 1 6.35 -5.82 -13.30
N HIS A 2 7.11 -6.83 -12.85
CA HIS A 2 6.88 -8.26 -13.14
C HIS A 2 6.80 -9.10 -11.86
N HIS A 3 5.86 -10.06 -11.83
CA HIS A 3 5.69 -11.03 -10.74
C HIS A 3 5.02 -12.31 -11.26
N ASN A 4 5.65 -13.48 -11.08
CA ASN A 4 5.06 -14.78 -11.44
C ASN A 4 4.46 -14.85 -12.87
N GLY A 5 5.13 -14.21 -13.84
CA GLY A 5 4.67 -14.14 -15.25
C GLY A 5 3.62 -13.07 -15.53
N GLU A 6 3.12 -12.36 -14.51
CA GLU A 6 2.25 -11.18 -14.65
C GLU A 6 3.11 -9.92 -14.86
N THR A 7 2.78 -9.13 -15.88
CA THR A 7 3.37 -7.80 -16.11
C THR A 7 2.35 -6.72 -15.85
N ARG A 8 2.72 -5.70 -15.06
CA ARG A 8 1.92 -4.52 -14.76
C ARG A 8 2.68 -3.27 -15.18
N TYR A 9 1.96 -2.31 -15.75
CA TYR A 9 2.43 -0.95 -15.99
C TYR A 9 1.73 -0.02 -14.99
N VAL A 10 2.50 0.86 -14.35
CA VAL A 10 1.95 1.92 -13.50
C VAL A 10 2.17 3.23 -14.22
N MET A 11 1.08 3.98 -14.38
CA MET A 11 1.07 5.29 -15.00
C MET A 11 0.45 6.26 -14.00
N GLU A 12 1.21 7.25 -13.57
CA GLU A 12 0.72 8.38 -12.79
C GLU A 12 0.43 9.51 -13.78
N ILE A 13 -0.77 10.07 -13.72
CA ILE A 13 -1.22 11.15 -14.59
C ILE A 13 -1.71 12.33 -13.75
N ASP A 14 -1.38 13.54 -14.19
CA ASP A 14 -1.81 14.78 -13.54
C ASP A 14 -3.20 15.25 -14.01
N GLU A 15 -3.72 14.63 -15.08
CA GLU A 15 -5.03 14.94 -15.66
C GLU A 15 -6.13 14.03 -15.11
N ILE A 16 -7.36 14.51 -15.17
CA ILE A 16 -8.54 13.69 -14.85
C ILE A 16 -8.54 12.47 -15.78
N LEU A 17 -8.62 11.28 -15.20
CA LEU A 17 -8.69 10.02 -15.95
C LEU A 17 -9.80 10.11 -17.01
N PRO A 18 -9.49 9.86 -18.30
CA PRO A 18 -10.52 9.72 -19.31
C PRO A 18 -11.53 8.65 -18.87
N VAL A 19 -12.82 8.98 -18.92
CA VAL A 19 -13.90 8.09 -18.48
C VAL A 19 -13.91 6.77 -19.28
N ASP A 20 -13.35 6.80 -20.50
CA ASP A 20 -13.40 5.72 -21.50
C ASP A 20 -12.19 4.76 -21.47
N ILE A 21 -11.31 4.82 -20.47
CA ILE A 21 -10.25 3.80 -20.36
C ILE A 21 -10.91 2.44 -20.06
N PRO A 22 -10.71 1.41 -20.90
CA PRO A 22 -11.30 0.09 -20.69
C PRO A 22 -10.88 -0.49 -19.32
N SER A 23 -11.88 -0.78 -18.47
CA SER A 23 -11.66 -1.30 -17.12
C SER A 23 -11.31 -2.79 -17.09
N GLU A 24 -11.51 -3.53 -18.18
CA GLU A 24 -11.38 -4.99 -18.20
C GLU A 24 -9.98 -5.49 -17.80
N ASN A 25 -8.94 -4.69 -18.01
CA ASN A 25 -7.56 -4.98 -17.59
C ASN A 25 -6.86 -3.83 -16.87
N THR A 26 -7.61 -2.80 -16.47
CA THR A 26 -7.07 -1.56 -15.90
C THR A 26 -7.63 -1.36 -14.51
N PHE A 27 -6.75 -1.27 -13.52
CA PHE A 27 -7.12 -0.86 -12.18
C PHE A 27 -6.93 0.65 -12.06
N ARG A 28 -7.99 1.37 -11.72
CA ARG A 28 -7.96 2.83 -11.60
C ARG A 28 -8.07 3.24 -10.14
N TYR A 29 -7.26 4.22 -9.78
CA TYR A 29 -7.19 4.73 -8.43
C TYR A 29 -7.11 6.25 -8.41
N GLU A 30 -7.63 6.83 -7.33
CA GLU A 30 -7.35 8.19 -6.92
C GLU A 30 -6.27 8.18 -5.83
N THR A 31 -5.26 9.04 -5.97
CA THR A 31 -4.19 9.17 -4.97
C THR A 31 -4.66 10.04 -3.81
N LEU A 32 -4.74 9.47 -2.61
CA LEU A 32 -5.12 10.18 -1.39
C LEU A 32 -3.92 10.86 -0.70
N ASP A 33 -2.77 10.20 -0.74
CA ASP A 33 -1.50 10.75 -0.27
C ASP A 33 -0.34 10.13 -1.04
N SER A 34 0.73 10.88 -1.21
CA SER A 34 1.92 10.45 -1.92
C SER A 34 3.19 11.08 -1.36
N SER A 35 4.31 10.40 -1.56
CA SER A 35 5.66 10.94 -1.37
C SER A 35 6.61 10.22 -2.33
N GLY A 36 7.68 10.91 -2.73
CA GLY A 36 8.66 10.38 -3.67
C GLY A 36 8.10 10.15 -5.08
N VAL A 37 8.84 9.39 -5.89
CA VAL A 37 8.56 9.20 -7.32
C VAL A 37 8.10 7.77 -7.63
N ILE A 38 7.47 7.58 -8.80
CA ILE A 38 7.23 6.24 -9.35
C ILE A 38 8.52 5.74 -10.00
N GLY A 39 9.07 4.64 -9.51
CA GLY A 39 10.35 4.08 -9.97
C GLY A 39 10.94 3.10 -8.96
N GLY A 40 12.27 2.95 -8.97
CA GLY A 40 13.00 1.99 -8.14
C GLY A 40 13.17 0.63 -8.83
N GLY A 41 13.66 -0.35 -8.08
CA GLY A 41 13.82 -1.73 -8.55
C GLY A 41 12.77 -2.70 -8.00
N PHE A 42 12.00 -2.29 -6.99
CA PHE A 42 11.03 -3.18 -6.34
C PHE A 42 9.77 -2.43 -5.88
N ALA A 43 8.60 -3.03 -6.14
CA ALA A 43 7.30 -2.51 -5.76
C ALA A 43 6.59 -3.47 -4.82
N VAL A 44 5.97 -2.94 -3.78
CA VAL A 44 5.11 -3.69 -2.85
C VAL A 44 3.74 -3.05 -2.82
N LEU A 45 2.72 -3.82 -3.19
CA LEU A 45 1.32 -3.44 -3.18
C LEU A 45 0.65 -4.18 -2.02
N ASN A 46 0.33 -3.46 -0.95
CA ASN A 46 -0.54 -3.96 0.10
C ASN A 46 -2.00 -3.72 -0.28
N ASN A 47 -2.72 -4.78 -0.63
CA ASN A 47 -4.09 -4.75 -1.10
C ASN A 47 -5.04 -4.96 0.08
N ILE A 48 -5.88 -3.97 0.35
CA ILE A 48 -6.70 -3.90 1.56
C ILE A 48 -8.16 -3.71 1.15
N PRO A 49 -8.96 -4.78 1.11
CA PRO A 49 -10.40 -4.68 0.90
C PRO A 49 -11.04 -3.88 2.05
N VAL A 50 -11.85 -2.86 1.74
CA VAL A 50 -12.54 -2.03 2.73
C VAL A 50 -14.01 -1.87 2.35
N THR A 51 -14.92 -2.17 3.29
CA THR A 51 -16.36 -1.98 3.10
C THR A 51 -16.69 -0.52 2.84
N ALA A 52 -17.80 -0.25 2.14
CA ALA A 52 -18.26 1.11 1.85
C ALA A 52 -18.36 1.97 3.14
N ASP A 53 -18.97 1.42 4.19
CA ASP A 53 -19.12 2.09 5.49
C ASP A 53 -17.78 2.31 6.22
N GLY A 54 -16.78 1.49 5.92
CA GLY A 54 -15.44 1.56 6.51
C GLY A 54 -14.50 2.59 5.87
N ARG A 55 -14.81 3.06 4.65
CA ARG A 55 -13.91 3.91 3.85
C ARG A 55 -13.47 5.17 4.59
N SER A 56 -14.41 5.95 5.11
CA SER A 56 -14.10 7.22 5.78
C SER A 56 -13.17 7.04 6.99
N ALA A 57 -13.43 6.03 7.82
CA ALA A 57 -12.59 5.73 8.98
C ALA A 57 -11.20 5.21 8.56
N PHE A 58 -11.13 4.42 7.49
CA PHE A 58 -9.89 3.89 6.94
C PHE A 58 -9.00 5.02 6.38
N GLU A 59 -9.55 5.88 5.53
CA GLU A 59 -8.86 7.01 4.93
C GLU A 59 -8.32 7.98 6.00
N ALA A 60 -9.14 8.30 7.01
CA ALA A 60 -8.72 9.15 8.11
C ALA A 60 -7.48 8.62 8.84
N ARG A 61 -7.32 7.29 8.96
CA ARG A 61 -6.11 6.69 9.56
C ARG A 61 -4.87 6.89 8.68
N PHE A 62 -5.00 6.74 7.36
CA PHE A 62 -3.87 6.93 6.44
C PHE A 62 -3.41 8.38 6.32
N MET A 63 -4.35 9.33 6.36
CA MET A 63 -4.04 10.77 6.38
C MET A 63 -3.24 11.18 7.62
N ASN A 64 -3.36 10.41 8.71
CA ASN A 64 -2.65 10.64 9.98
C ASN A 64 -1.50 9.64 10.20
N ARG A 65 -1.01 8.94 9.16
CA ARG A 65 0.09 7.98 9.34
C ARG A 65 1.36 8.68 9.83
N ALA A 66 2.21 7.94 10.54
CA ALA A 66 3.44 8.47 11.13
C ALA A 66 4.54 8.88 10.12
N ARG A 67 4.35 8.57 8.82
CA ARG A 67 5.29 8.86 7.72
C ARG A 67 6.75 8.50 8.02
N LYS A 68 6.95 7.29 8.59
CA LYS A 68 8.28 6.79 8.97
C LYS A 68 8.96 5.98 7.87
N VAL A 69 8.19 5.43 6.93
CA VAL A 69 8.78 4.58 5.87
C VAL A 69 9.59 5.43 4.90
N GLU A 70 9.24 6.71 4.80
CA GLU A 70 9.88 7.72 3.97
C GLU A 70 11.35 8.00 4.39
N ASP A 71 11.72 7.69 5.64
CA ASP A 71 13.08 7.86 6.17
C ASP A 71 13.94 6.60 6.09
N GLU A 72 13.40 5.48 5.57
CA GLU A 72 14.07 4.19 5.58
C GLU A 72 15.05 4.05 4.38
N PRO A 73 16.21 3.39 4.58
CA PRO A 73 17.19 3.22 3.51
C PRO A 73 16.62 2.52 2.26
N GLY A 74 16.79 3.15 1.11
CA GLY A 74 16.34 2.63 -0.19
C GLY A 74 14.84 2.82 -0.46
N PHE A 75 14.13 3.61 0.35
CA PHE A 75 12.79 4.06 0.02
C PHE A 75 12.80 5.00 -1.19
N VAL A 76 11.90 4.75 -2.16
CA VAL A 76 11.77 5.55 -3.40
C VAL A 76 10.47 6.35 -3.42
N GLY A 77 9.38 5.74 -2.97
CA GLY A 77 8.08 6.40 -3.01
C GLY A 77 6.96 5.62 -2.37
N ILE A 78 5.86 6.32 -2.10
CA ILE A 78 4.61 5.75 -1.60
C ILE A 78 3.41 6.37 -2.32
N ARG A 79 2.38 5.55 -2.59
CA ARG A 79 1.05 6.02 -2.99
C ARG A 79 -0.01 5.32 -2.13
N VAL A 80 -0.89 6.11 -1.54
CA VAL A 80 -2.13 5.63 -0.89
C VAL A 80 -3.25 5.78 -1.91
N LEU A 81 -3.74 4.65 -2.41
CA LEU A 81 -4.61 4.60 -3.59
C LEU A 81 -6.03 4.18 -3.22
N ARG A 82 -7.00 5.06 -3.47
CA ARG A 82 -8.44 4.79 -3.37
C ARG A 82 -8.93 4.14 -4.66
N PRO A 83 -9.56 2.96 -4.62
CA PRO A 83 -10.08 2.31 -5.82
C PRO A 83 -11.29 3.06 -6.37
N LEU A 84 -11.34 3.21 -7.70
CA LEU A 84 -12.50 3.80 -8.39
C LEU A 84 -13.54 2.75 -8.81
N ASP A 85 -13.10 1.53 -9.06
CA ASP A 85 -13.90 0.47 -9.68
C ASP A 85 -14.31 -0.66 -8.71
N ASP A 86 -13.64 -0.77 -7.56
CA ASP A 86 -13.87 -1.82 -6.57
C ASP A 86 -13.74 -1.33 -5.10
N ASP A 87 -13.60 -2.27 -4.16
CA ASP A 87 -13.49 -2.04 -2.72
C ASP A 87 -12.05 -2.16 -2.16
N THR A 88 -11.05 -2.39 -3.01
CA THR A 88 -9.69 -2.75 -2.58
C THR A 88 -8.72 -1.59 -2.71
N TYR A 89 -8.36 -1.00 -1.56
CA TYR A 89 -7.32 0.01 -1.49
C TYR A 89 -5.96 -0.62 -1.75
N VAL A 90 -5.05 0.19 -2.29
CA VAL A 90 -3.65 -0.21 -2.46
C VAL A 90 -2.74 0.79 -1.77
N ILE A 91 -1.89 0.28 -0.88
CA ILE A 91 -0.72 1.02 -0.43
C ILE A 91 0.46 0.52 -1.25
N LEU A 92 0.87 1.32 -2.22
CA LEU A 92 2.04 1.05 -3.04
C LEU A 92 3.25 1.68 -2.36
N THR A 93 4.25 0.88 -2.03
CA THR A 93 5.59 1.36 -1.65
C THR A 93 6.61 0.90 -2.68
N LEU A 94 7.55 1.78 -2.99
CA LEU A 94 8.56 1.61 -4.00
C LEU A 94 9.93 1.70 -3.33
N TRP A 95 10.82 0.81 -3.75
CA TRP A 95 12.13 0.61 -3.15
C TRP A 95 13.19 0.47 -4.23
N ASP A 96 14.41 0.86 -3.91
CA ASP A 96 15.56 0.66 -4.78
C ASP A 96 15.78 -0.83 -5.07
N ALA A 97 15.61 -1.68 -4.06
CA ALA A 97 15.72 -3.13 -4.18
C ALA A 97 14.83 -3.89 -3.16
N GLU A 98 14.64 -5.18 -3.37
CA GLU A 98 13.83 -6.05 -2.50
C GLU A 98 14.42 -6.16 -1.08
N GLU A 99 15.75 -6.12 -0.97
CA GLU A 99 16.48 -6.21 0.30
C GLU A 99 16.15 -5.02 1.22
N ASN A 100 15.95 -3.82 0.66
CA ASN A 100 15.58 -2.64 1.42
C ASN A 100 14.20 -2.80 2.08
N PHE A 101 13.23 -3.28 1.32
CA PHE A 101 11.89 -3.59 1.84
C PHE A 101 11.94 -4.67 2.93
N THR A 102 12.70 -5.74 2.67
CA THR A 102 12.82 -6.86 3.62
C THR A 102 13.43 -6.40 4.94
N ALA A 103 14.51 -5.62 4.90
CA ALA A 103 15.16 -5.07 6.09
C ALA A 103 14.20 -4.15 6.89
N TRP A 104 13.42 -3.31 6.20
CA TRP A 104 12.40 -2.49 6.85
C TRP A 104 11.31 -3.34 7.51
N GLN A 105 10.78 -4.35 6.83
CA GLN A 105 9.75 -5.23 7.38
C GLN A 105 10.24 -5.95 8.65
N GLU A 106 11.49 -6.41 8.64
CA GLU A 106 12.14 -7.03 9.80
C GLU A 106 12.32 -6.03 10.95
N SER A 107 12.70 -4.78 10.66
CA SER A 107 12.84 -3.72 11.67
C SER A 107 11.50 -3.40 12.35
N GLN A 108 10.41 -3.38 11.59
CA GLN A 108 9.05 -3.21 12.13
C GLN A 108 8.63 -4.41 12.97
N ALA A 109 8.86 -5.64 12.49
CA ALA A 109 8.56 -6.85 13.25
C ALA A 109 9.32 -6.88 14.59
N TYR A 110 10.60 -6.49 14.58
CA TYR A 110 11.42 -6.36 15.77
C TYR A 110 10.87 -5.29 16.72
N SER A 111 10.56 -4.08 16.20
CA SER A 111 9.95 -2.99 16.97
C SER A 111 8.64 -3.42 17.63
N HIS A 112 7.76 -4.10 16.90
CA HIS A 112 6.50 -4.62 17.41
C HIS A 112 6.69 -5.69 18.49
N ALA A 113 7.63 -6.63 18.31
CA ALA A 113 7.95 -7.64 19.31
C ALA A 113 8.49 -7.03 20.61
N HIS A 114 9.32 -5.99 20.50
CA HIS A 114 9.87 -5.29 21.66
C HIS A 114 8.85 -4.34 22.32
N ARG A 115 7.88 -3.82 21.55
CA ARG A 115 6.74 -3.07 22.09
C ARG A 115 5.78 -3.98 22.87
N LYS A 116 5.44 -5.16 22.32
CA LYS A 116 4.58 -6.15 23.01
C LYS A 116 5.20 -6.69 24.30
N ARG A 117 6.54 -6.77 24.39
CA ARG A 117 7.24 -7.11 25.64
C ARG A 117 7.12 -6.05 26.74
N LYS A 118 6.69 -4.82 26.41
CA LYS A 118 6.49 -3.73 27.39
C LYS A 118 5.02 -3.40 27.67
N THR A 119 4.06 -4.06 27.01
CA THR A 119 2.63 -3.82 27.23
C THR A 119 1.88 -5.15 27.27
N GLU A 120 1.77 -5.74 28.46
CA GLU A 120 0.62 -6.61 28.77
C GLU A 120 -0.60 -5.70 28.87
N GLU A 121 -1.39 -5.59 27.80
CA GLU A 121 -2.82 -5.34 27.87
C GLU A 121 -3.41 -5.49 26.46
N GLY A 122 -4.31 -6.47 26.34
CA GLY A 122 -5.03 -6.77 25.12
C GLY A 122 -6.13 -5.75 24.86
N ILE A 123 -6.41 -5.51 23.59
CA ILE A 123 -7.68 -4.95 23.11
C ILE A 123 -7.99 -5.65 21.79
N ASP A 124 -8.61 -6.81 21.90
CA ASP A 124 -9.38 -7.43 20.80
C ASP A 124 -10.82 -6.93 20.95
N VAL A 125 -11.02 -5.63 20.70
CA VAL A 125 -12.34 -5.00 20.78
C VAL A 125 -12.83 -4.76 19.36
N GLN A 126 -13.65 -5.71 18.92
CA GLN A 126 -14.81 -5.57 18.02
C GLN A 126 -14.94 -4.18 17.35
N GLN A 127 -14.13 -3.94 16.33
CA GLN A 127 -14.62 -3.14 15.22
C GLN A 127 -15.42 -4.09 14.33
N PRO A 128 -16.63 -3.73 13.84
CA PRO A 128 -17.19 -4.47 12.71
C PRO A 128 -16.09 -4.50 11.67
N SER A 129 -15.70 -5.70 11.22
CA SER A 129 -14.53 -5.85 10.37
C SER A 129 -14.78 -5.05 9.10
N ILE A 130 -14.27 -3.81 9.07
CA ILE A 130 -14.31 -2.94 7.89
C ILE A 130 -13.58 -3.59 6.71
N PHE A 131 -12.88 -4.69 6.97
CA PHE A 131 -12.26 -5.57 6.01
C PHE A 131 -13.22 -6.73 5.71
N PRO A 132 -13.91 -6.72 4.54
CA PRO A 132 -14.82 -7.81 4.17
C PRO A 132 -14.07 -9.10 3.85
N ARG A 133 -12.77 -9.01 3.55
CA ARG A 133 -11.87 -10.10 3.18
C ARG A 133 -10.45 -9.81 3.71
N PRO A 134 -9.59 -10.83 3.89
CA PRO A 134 -8.20 -10.62 4.29
C PRO A 134 -7.43 -9.73 3.32
N SER A 135 -6.56 -8.87 3.85
CA SER A 135 -5.56 -8.16 3.04
C SER A 135 -4.52 -9.12 2.47
N PHE A 136 -3.94 -8.77 1.33
CA PHE A 136 -2.87 -9.55 0.71
C PHE A 136 -1.81 -8.64 0.09
N VAL A 137 -0.58 -9.14 0.04
CA VAL A 137 0.56 -8.41 -0.52
C VAL A 137 0.90 -8.99 -1.88
N LYS A 138 1.14 -8.10 -2.85
CA LYS A 138 1.77 -8.45 -4.12
C LYS A 138 3.07 -7.67 -4.24
N THR A 139 4.12 -8.33 -4.70
CA THR A 139 5.43 -7.69 -4.93
C THR A 139 5.79 -7.81 -6.39
N TYR A 140 6.51 -6.84 -6.94
CA TYR A 140 6.96 -6.86 -8.32
C TYR A 140 8.39 -6.33 -8.43
N VAL A 141 9.18 -6.94 -9.32
CA VAL A 141 10.46 -6.37 -9.75
C VAL A 141 10.20 -5.33 -10.84
N ILE A 142 10.87 -4.19 -10.76
CA ILE A 142 10.83 -3.15 -11.78
C ILE A 142 12.08 -3.30 -12.63
N GLU A 143 11.89 -3.66 -13.90
CA GLU A 143 12.98 -3.71 -14.87
C GLU A 143 13.24 -2.29 -15.40
N ASN A 144 14.52 -1.92 -15.47
CA ASN A 144 15.01 -0.65 -16.05
C ASN A 144 15.26 -0.78 -17.54
#